data_AF-A0A661UTC8-F1
#
_entry.id   AF-A0A661UTC8-F1
#
_cell.length_a   1.000
_cell.length_b   1.000
_cell.length_c   1.000
_cell.angle_alpha   90.00
_cell.angle_beta   90.00
_cell.angle_gamma   90.00
#
_symmetry.space_group_name_H-M   'P 1'
#
loop_
_entity.id
_entity.type
_entity.pdbx_description
1 polymer ?
#
loop_
_entity_poly.entity_id
_entity_poly.type
_entity_poly.pdbx_seq_one_letter_code
_entity_poly.pdbx_strand_id
1 'polypeptide(L)'
;MAFPRSRRLRPTSVPARCVRHRSPTPAGWPRPSPPCSPVRASSSCRVTDAQRYLAKARESLASARADVRARRYNSAANRAYYAAFQAAVAALINAGIRPANDDWGHRFVMSQFSGKLVRRRKLLPGAFRRTLNNLFDRRVKADYRTVATSRRTADDSAKQAASLVERVAKIGGSRGIAETNAEDEGRTMPTARETRKKARGFIDEIKGRLIEAFPDCEFRLIERSPKDYRLIVQGSFRDDVDVQDVLDGRTADILVDHDIWIVILAESKRQAA
;
A
#
# COMPACT_ATOMS: atom_id res chain seq x y z
N MET A 1 43.05 26.82 -10.00
CA MET A 1 42.94 26.68 -11.47
C MET A 1 41.49 26.84 -11.88
N ALA A 2 41.27 27.66 -12.90
CA ALA A 2 39.98 28.14 -13.37
C ALA A 2 39.16 27.07 -14.11
N PHE A 3 37.83 27.18 -14.03
CA PHE A 3 36.83 26.44 -14.82
C PHE A 3 37.03 26.61 -16.34
N PRO A 4 36.42 25.73 -17.16
CA PRO A 4 35.31 26.29 -17.91
C PRO A 4 34.04 25.43 -17.92
N ARG A 5 32.94 26.17 -17.78
CA ARG A 5 31.54 25.81 -17.95
C ARG A 5 31.27 25.30 -19.36
N SER A 6 30.57 24.17 -19.49
CA SER A 6 30.01 23.71 -20.76
C SER A 6 28.89 24.66 -21.22
N ARG A 7 29.06 25.17 -22.44
CA ARG A 7 28.18 26.15 -23.10
C ARG A 7 26.83 25.53 -23.43
N ARG A 8 25.76 26.25 -23.10
CA ARG A 8 24.41 26.06 -23.67
C ARG A 8 24.46 26.43 -25.16
N LEU A 9 24.10 25.48 -26.02
CA LEU A 9 23.83 25.77 -27.43
C LEU A 9 22.36 26.15 -27.58
N ARG A 10 22.11 27.33 -28.16
CA ARG A 10 20.78 27.83 -28.54
C ARG A 10 20.32 27.15 -29.84
N PRO A 11 19.01 26.94 -30.04
CA PRO A 11 18.47 26.39 -31.27
C PRO A 11 18.46 27.47 -32.37
N THR A 12 19.01 27.14 -33.55
CA THR A 12 18.86 27.95 -34.77
C THR A 12 17.59 27.54 -35.49
N SER A 13 16.73 28.52 -35.68
CA SER A 13 15.54 28.52 -36.52
C SER A 13 15.90 28.57 -38.00
N VAL A 14 15.34 27.67 -38.82
CA VAL A 14 15.21 27.87 -40.27
C VAL A 14 13.84 27.34 -40.71
N PRO A 15 12.97 28.15 -41.35
CA PRO A 15 11.71 27.66 -41.90
C PRO A 15 11.91 27.17 -43.34
N ALA A 16 11.69 25.88 -43.59
CA ALA A 16 11.62 25.34 -44.94
C ALA A 16 10.23 25.60 -45.53
N ARG A 17 10.18 26.57 -46.45
CA ARG A 17 9.03 26.97 -47.24
C ARG A 17 8.83 25.95 -48.38
N CYS A 18 8.02 24.92 -48.17
CA CYS A 18 7.66 23.99 -49.26
C CYS A 18 6.64 24.65 -50.20
N VAL A 19 7.14 25.05 -51.37
CA VAL A 19 6.35 25.48 -52.53
C VAL A 19 5.53 24.30 -53.04
N ARG A 20 4.20 24.41 -53.01
CA ARG A 20 3.30 23.42 -53.61
C ARG A 20 3.24 23.66 -55.12
N HIS A 21 3.95 22.85 -55.89
CA HIS A 21 3.65 22.68 -57.30
C HIS A 21 2.33 21.88 -57.43
N ARG A 22 1.26 22.52 -57.94
CA ARG A 22 0.06 21.82 -58.39
C ARG A 22 0.31 21.30 -59.79
N SER A 23 0.50 20.01 -59.94
CA SER A 23 0.37 19.35 -61.24
C SER A 23 -1.13 19.20 -61.58
N PRO A 24 -1.57 19.46 -62.81
CA PRO A 24 -2.95 19.20 -63.21
C PRO A 24 -3.15 17.68 -63.37
N THR A 25 -4.18 17.12 -62.72
CA THR A 25 -4.58 15.73 -62.90
C THR A 25 -5.27 15.55 -64.26
N PRO A 26 -4.93 14.51 -65.04
CA PRO A 26 -5.61 14.22 -66.30
C PRO A 26 -7.03 13.69 -66.06
N ALA A 27 -7.96 14.11 -66.91
CA ALA A 27 -9.37 13.74 -66.85
C ALA A 27 -9.55 12.23 -67.08
N GLY A 28 -10.19 11.54 -66.13
CA GLY A 28 -10.57 10.12 -66.30
C GLY A 28 -10.50 9.23 -65.06
N TRP A 29 -10.03 9.71 -63.91
CA TRP A 29 -9.93 8.88 -62.70
C TRP A 29 -11.21 8.92 -61.87
N PRO A 30 -11.74 7.77 -61.40
CA PRO A 30 -12.92 7.73 -60.55
C PRO A 30 -12.65 8.46 -59.23
N ARG A 31 -13.63 9.26 -58.78
CA ARG A 31 -13.53 10.04 -57.55
C ARG A 31 -13.34 9.09 -56.35
N PRO A 32 -12.38 9.34 -55.44
CA PRO A 32 -12.29 8.56 -54.21
C PRO A 32 -13.56 8.78 -53.38
N SER A 33 -14.12 7.68 -52.87
CA SER A 33 -15.26 7.67 -51.95
C SER A 33 -15.00 8.60 -50.75
N PRO A 34 -16.03 9.22 -50.15
CA PRO A 34 -15.84 10.04 -48.97
C PRO A 34 -15.18 9.19 -47.87
N PRO A 35 -14.25 9.76 -47.08
CA PRO A 35 -13.63 9.01 -46.00
C PRO A 35 -14.73 8.53 -45.06
N CYS A 36 -14.78 7.21 -44.85
CA CYS A 36 -15.61 6.61 -43.80
C CYS A 36 -15.43 7.42 -42.51
N SER A 37 -16.54 7.80 -41.90
CA SER A 37 -16.59 8.45 -40.59
C SER A 37 -15.56 7.80 -39.66
N PRO A 38 -14.77 8.59 -38.90
CA PRO A 38 -13.75 8.02 -38.03
C PRO A 38 -14.46 7.09 -37.05
N VAL A 39 -14.19 5.78 -37.19
CA VAL A 39 -14.51 4.79 -36.17
C VAL A 39 -13.90 5.32 -34.90
N ARG A 40 -14.75 5.67 -33.92
CA ARG A 40 -14.34 6.10 -32.59
C ARG A 40 -13.22 5.18 -32.13
N ALA A 41 -12.00 5.71 -32.02
CA ALA A 41 -10.88 4.98 -31.46
C ALA A 41 -11.34 4.43 -30.12
N SER A 42 -11.45 3.10 -30.04
CA SER A 42 -11.78 2.39 -28.82
C SER A 42 -10.84 2.88 -27.73
N SER A 43 -11.42 3.42 -26.65
CA SER A 43 -10.72 3.93 -25.48
C SER A 43 -9.59 2.98 -25.10
N SER A 44 -8.34 3.38 -25.31
CA SER A 44 -7.19 2.62 -24.81
C SER A 44 -7.37 2.49 -23.29
N CYS A 45 -7.73 1.31 -22.80
CA CYS A 45 -7.93 1.09 -21.38
C CYS A 45 -6.57 1.28 -20.69
N ARG A 46 -6.35 2.45 -20.08
CA ARG A 46 -5.13 2.69 -19.31
C ARG A 46 -5.17 1.77 -18.10
N VAL A 47 -4.24 0.83 -18.03
CA VAL A 47 -4.10 -0.08 -16.89
C VAL A 47 -3.80 0.74 -15.63
N THR A 48 -4.65 0.65 -14.62
CA THR A 48 -4.49 1.37 -13.35
C THR A 48 -3.44 0.71 -12.46
N ASP A 49 -2.89 1.45 -11.50
CA ASP A 49 -1.94 0.87 -10.52
C ASP A 49 -2.56 -0.29 -9.74
N ALA A 50 -3.85 -0.19 -9.38
CA ALA A 50 -4.56 -1.27 -8.71
C ALA A 50 -4.60 -2.54 -9.58
N GLN A 51 -4.85 -2.40 -10.89
CA GLN A 51 -4.80 -3.53 -11.82
C GLN A 51 -3.38 -4.13 -11.91
N ARG A 52 -2.33 -3.30 -11.92
CA ARG A 52 -0.93 -3.77 -11.90
C ARG A 52 -0.60 -4.53 -10.62
N TYR A 53 -1.01 -4.02 -9.45
CA TYR A 53 -0.80 -4.72 -8.17
C TYR A 53 -1.60 -6.01 -8.08
N LEU A 54 -2.83 -6.04 -8.60
CA LEU A 54 -3.63 -7.25 -8.63
C LEU A 54 -3.03 -8.32 -9.58
N ALA A 55 -2.42 -7.90 -10.70
CA ALA A 55 -1.67 -8.80 -11.56
C ALA A 55 -0.46 -9.41 -10.83
N LYS A 56 0.34 -8.59 -10.16
CA LYS A 56 1.46 -9.06 -9.31
C LYS A 56 0.98 -10.02 -8.21
N ALA A 57 -0.17 -9.73 -7.60
CA ALA A 57 -0.76 -10.58 -6.56
C ALA A 57 -1.07 -11.98 -7.09
N ARG A 58 -1.64 -12.08 -8.30
CA ARG A 58 -1.94 -13.35 -8.97
C ARG A 58 -0.68 -14.12 -9.33
N GLU A 59 0.35 -13.42 -9.82
CA GLU A 59 1.66 -14.01 -10.11
C GLU A 59 2.30 -14.60 -8.85
N SER A 60 2.35 -13.82 -7.76
CA SER A 60 2.87 -14.27 -6.47
C SER A 60 2.11 -15.48 -5.92
N LEU A 61 0.77 -15.51 -6.10
CA LEU A 61 -0.05 -16.65 -5.71
C LEU A 61 0.27 -17.90 -6.54
N ALA A 62 0.51 -17.74 -7.84
CA ALA A 62 0.92 -18.84 -8.70
C ALA A 62 2.28 -19.40 -8.26
N SER A 63 3.24 -18.53 -7.91
CA SER A 63 4.52 -18.94 -7.32
C SER A 63 4.32 -19.71 -6.01
N ALA A 64 3.50 -19.18 -5.08
CA ALA A 64 3.23 -19.85 -3.81
C ALA A 64 2.69 -21.27 -4.00
N ARG A 65 1.74 -21.44 -4.94
CA ARG A 65 1.17 -22.76 -5.28
C ARG A 65 2.21 -23.70 -5.90
N ALA A 66 3.09 -23.17 -6.76
CA ALA A 66 4.19 -23.94 -7.35
C ALA A 66 5.19 -24.40 -6.27
N ASP A 67 5.52 -23.52 -5.32
CA ASP A 67 6.42 -23.82 -4.21
C ASP A 67 5.86 -24.88 -3.27
N VAL A 68 4.54 -24.88 -3.00
CA VAL A 68 3.90 -25.96 -2.25
C VAL A 68 4.09 -27.31 -2.96
N ARG A 69 3.86 -27.36 -4.29
CA ARG A 69 4.04 -28.60 -5.08
C ARG A 69 5.49 -29.06 -5.10
N ALA A 70 6.43 -28.13 -5.21
CA ALA A 70 7.87 -28.39 -5.19
C ALA A 70 8.44 -28.61 -3.77
N ARG A 71 7.58 -28.68 -2.73
CA ARG A 71 7.98 -28.85 -1.32
C ARG A 71 8.88 -27.73 -0.77
N ARG A 72 8.87 -26.54 -1.37
CA ARG A 72 9.60 -25.34 -0.94
C ARG A 72 8.77 -24.50 0.04
N TYR A 73 8.47 -25.06 1.21
CA TYR A 73 7.43 -24.52 2.11
C TYR A 73 7.73 -23.12 2.68
N ASN A 74 8.99 -22.80 2.99
CA ASN A 74 9.36 -21.45 3.43
C ASN A 74 9.09 -20.42 2.31
N SER A 75 9.52 -20.75 1.09
CA SER A 75 9.28 -19.91 -0.09
C SER A 75 7.78 -19.75 -0.37
N ALA A 76 7.00 -20.82 -0.24
CA ALA A 76 5.55 -20.78 -0.38
C ALA A 76 4.88 -19.82 0.61
N ALA A 77 5.28 -19.84 1.89
CA ALA A 77 4.74 -18.92 2.91
C ALA A 77 5.08 -17.46 2.60
N ASN A 78 6.32 -17.20 2.18
CA ASN A 78 6.76 -15.87 1.73
C ASN A 78 5.93 -15.37 0.52
N ARG A 79 5.81 -16.19 -0.52
CA ARG A 79 5.05 -15.85 -1.74
C ARG A 79 3.55 -15.67 -1.46
N ALA A 80 2.98 -16.47 -0.56
CA ALA A 80 1.59 -16.32 -0.13
C ALA A 80 1.35 -14.97 0.57
N TYR A 81 2.27 -14.53 1.43
CA TYR A 81 2.19 -13.21 2.04
C TYR A 81 2.22 -12.10 0.98
N TYR A 82 3.17 -12.14 0.04
CA TYR A 82 3.26 -11.09 -1.00
C TYR A 82 2.04 -11.04 -1.92
N ALA A 83 1.45 -12.20 -2.24
CA ALA A 83 0.18 -12.26 -2.97
C ALA A 83 -0.94 -11.51 -2.22
N ALA A 84 -1.11 -11.80 -0.93
CA ALA A 84 -2.09 -11.13 -0.09
C ALA A 84 -1.81 -9.63 0.08
N PHE A 85 -0.55 -9.27 0.30
CA PHE A 85 -0.09 -7.89 0.46
C PHE A 85 -0.36 -7.05 -0.80
N GLN A 86 0.01 -7.55 -1.98
CA GLN A 86 -0.21 -6.85 -3.24
C GLN A 86 -1.72 -6.72 -3.57
N ALA A 87 -2.53 -7.73 -3.24
CA ALA A 87 -3.98 -7.62 -3.34
C ALA A 87 -4.54 -6.56 -2.38
N ALA A 88 -4.04 -6.50 -1.14
CA ALA A 88 -4.44 -5.47 -0.19
C ALA A 88 -4.08 -4.05 -0.68
N VAL A 89 -2.89 -3.86 -1.26
CA VAL A 89 -2.50 -2.60 -1.92
C VAL A 89 -3.47 -2.24 -3.04
N ALA A 90 -3.80 -3.17 -3.93
CA ALA A 90 -4.78 -2.93 -4.99
C ALA A 90 -6.16 -2.51 -4.42
N ALA A 91 -6.62 -3.15 -3.35
CA ALA A 91 -7.87 -2.82 -2.68
C ALA A 91 -7.85 -1.41 -2.06
N LEU A 92 -6.73 -1.02 -1.44
CA LEU A 92 -6.55 0.31 -0.87
C LEU A 92 -6.53 1.40 -1.94
N ILE A 93 -5.83 1.17 -3.05
CA ILE A 93 -5.82 2.10 -4.19
C ILE A 93 -7.23 2.30 -4.74
N ASN A 94 -7.98 1.21 -4.96
CA ASN A 94 -9.36 1.32 -5.43
C ASN A 94 -10.25 2.05 -4.41
N ALA A 95 -9.96 1.96 -3.13
CA ALA A 95 -10.66 2.68 -2.07
C ALA A 95 -10.20 4.14 -1.88
N GLY A 96 -9.31 4.65 -2.75
CA GLY A 96 -8.75 6.00 -2.69
C GLY A 96 -7.75 6.22 -1.54
N ILE A 97 -7.21 5.15 -0.95
CA ILE A 97 -6.28 5.22 0.17
C ILE A 97 -4.86 5.00 -0.35
N ARG A 98 -3.96 5.96 -0.11
CA ARG A 98 -2.55 5.89 -0.49
C ARG A 98 -1.65 6.37 0.65
N PRO A 99 -0.42 5.84 0.78
CA PRO A 99 0.56 6.35 1.72
C PRO A 99 1.05 7.74 1.28
N ALA A 100 1.43 8.59 2.24
CA ALA A 100 1.84 9.97 1.96
C ALA A 100 3.09 10.09 1.08
N ASN A 101 3.99 9.11 1.15
CA ASN A 101 5.27 9.11 0.43
C ASN A 101 5.30 8.09 -0.73
N ASP A 102 4.13 7.62 -1.20
CA ASP A 102 3.97 6.55 -2.18
C ASP A 102 4.66 5.20 -1.82
N ASP A 103 5.18 5.07 -0.60
CA ASP A 103 5.79 3.84 -0.08
C ASP A 103 4.77 2.95 0.64
N TRP A 104 4.54 1.75 0.10
CA TRP A 104 3.64 0.75 0.66
C TRP A 104 4.36 -0.05 1.75
N GLY A 105 4.48 0.53 2.94
CA GLY A 105 5.02 -0.19 4.10
C GLY A 105 4.11 -1.33 4.58
N HIS A 106 4.69 -2.44 5.03
CA HIS A 106 3.95 -3.60 5.54
C HIS A 106 2.94 -3.22 6.64
N ARG A 107 3.39 -2.46 7.64
CA ARG A 107 2.56 -1.97 8.75
C ARG A 107 1.41 -1.11 8.25
N PHE A 108 1.69 -0.15 7.37
CA PHE A 108 0.68 0.73 6.77
C PHE A 108 -0.43 -0.07 6.07
N VAL A 109 -0.06 -1.02 5.22
CA VAL A 109 -1.03 -1.81 4.46
C VAL A 109 -1.88 -2.68 5.38
N MET A 110 -1.25 -3.35 6.35
CA MET A 110 -1.95 -4.18 7.34
C MET A 110 -2.98 -3.37 8.14
N SER A 111 -2.57 -2.19 8.61
CA SER A 111 -3.40 -1.21 9.33
C SER A 111 -4.62 -0.79 8.52
N GLN A 112 -4.42 -0.21 7.33
CA GLN A 112 -5.53 0.36 6.56
C GLN A 112 -6.45 -0.70 6.01
N PHE A 113 -5.89 -1.84 5.60
CA PHE A 113 -6.68 -2.93 5.09
C PHE A 113 -7.67 -3.42 6.16
N SER A 114 -7.18 -3.74 7.36
CA SER A 114 -8.03 -4.26 8.43
C SER A 114 -8.93 -3.18 9.03
N GLY A 115 -8.40 -1.97 9.23
CA GLY A 115 -9.12 -0.86 9.85
C GLY A 115 -10.16 -0.21 8.94
N LYS A 116 -9.78 0.16 7.71
CA LYS A 116 -10.66 0.88 6.79
C LYS A 116 -11.53 -0.08 5.98
N LEU A 117 -10.93 -1.09 5.33
CA LEU A 117 -11.67 -1.91 4.36
C LEU A 117 -12.52 -3.01 5.02
N VAL A 118 -12.05 -3.59 6.12
CA VAL A 118 -12.77 -4.67 6.83
C VAL A 118 -13.67 -4.12 7.94
N ARG A 119 -13.11 -3.33 8.89
CA ARG A 119 -13.87 -2.88 10.08
C ARG A 119 -14.83 -1.72 9.78
N ARG A 120 -14.32 -0.60 9.27
CA ARG A 120 -15.10 0.64 9.11
C ARG A 120 -16.02 0.60 7.89
N ARG A 121 -15.46 0.45 6.68
CA ARG A 121 -16.21 0.49 5.41
C ARG A 121 -16.89 -0.83 5.06
N LYS A 122 -16.55 -1.93 5.74
CA LYS A 122 -17.13 -3.28 5.55
C LYS A 122 -17.15 -3.77 4.09
N LEU A 123 -16.21 -3.29 3.26
CA LEU A 123 -16.08 -3.69 1.85
C LEU A 123 -15.61 -5.15 1.74
N LEU A 124 -14.88 -5.62 2.75
CA LEU A 124 -14.37 -6.98 2.86
C LEU A 124 -14.93 -7.69 4.10
N PRO A 125 -15.23 -9.00 4.00
CA PRO A 125 -15.71 -9.79 5.14
C PRO A 125 -14.78 -9.72 6.36
N GLY A 126 -15.38 -9.75 7.55
CA GLY A 126 -14.66 -9.77 8.84
C GLY A 126 -13.63 -10.91 8.97
N ALA A 127 -13.83 -12.02 8.25
CA ALA A 127 -12.88 -13.12 8.20
C ALA A 127 -11.47 -12.70 7.73
N PHE A 128 -11.36 -11.65 6.90
CA PHE A 128 -10.08 -11.15 6.41
C PHE A 128 -9.32 -10.27 7.40
N ARG A 129 -9.93 -9.92 8.55
CA ARG A 129 -9.39 -8.97 9.54
C ARG A 129 -7.96 -9.29 9.98
N ARG A 130 -7.64 -10.59 10.14
CA ARG A 130 -6.34 -11.09 10.62
C ARG A 130 -5.49 -11.71 9.51
N THR A 131 -5.99 -11.80 8.28
CA THR A 131 -5.31 -12.55 7.20
C THR A 131 -3.91 -12.03 6.92
N LEU A 132 -3.73 -10.70 6.80
CA LEU A 132 -2.40 -10.15 6.53
C LEU A 132 -1.43 -10.35 7.69
N ASN A 133 -1.87 -10.18 8.95
CA ASN A 133 -1.02 -10.40 10.13
C ASN A 133 -0.59 -11.86 10.21
N ASN A 134 -1.54 -12.80 10.12
CA ASN A 134 -1.23 -14.22 10.15
C ASN A 134 -0.25 -14.64 9.05
N LEU A 135 -0.41 -14.12 7.83
CA LEU A 135 0.50 -14.42 6.72
C LEU A 135 1.87 -13.76 6.89
N PHE A 136 1.91 -12.55 7.47
CA PHE A 136 3.16 -11.86 7.78
C PHE A 136 3.98 -12.64 8.82
N ASP A 137 3.35 -13.07 9.92
CA ASP A 137 4.02 -13.84 10.98
C ASP A 137 4.60 -15.15 10.44
N ARG A 138 3.84 -15.83 9.57
CA ARG A 138 4.29 -17.05 8.89
C ARG A 138 5.45 -16.78 7.95
N ARG A 139 5.44 -15.66 7.22
CA ARG A 139 6.60 -15.23 6.42
C ARG A 139 7.82 -14.95 7.31
N VAL A 140 7.67 -14.18 8.38
CA VAL A 140 8.77 -13.86 9.29
C VAL A 140 9.41 -15.15 9.84
N LYS A 141 8.57 -16.12 10.21
CA LYS A 141 9.04 -17.46 10.59
C LYS A 141 9.80 -18.13 9.45
N ALA A 142 9.21 -18.18 8.26
CA ALA A 142 9.78 -18.85 7.09
C ALA A 142 11.12 -18.27 6.63
N ASP A 143 11.28 -16.95 6.71
CA ASP A 143 12.44 -16.23 6.17
C ASP A 143 13.57 -16.11 7.20
N TYR A 144 13.25 -15.94 8.49
CA TYR A 144 14.23 -15.49 9.49
C TYR A 144 14.36 -16.40 10.72
N ARG A 145 13.52 -17.41 10.88
CA ARG A 145 13.63 -18.35 12.02
C ARG A 145 14.23 -19.67 11.56
N THR A 146 14.95 -20.32 12.47
CA THR A 146 15.61 -21.62 12.21
C THR A 146 14.61 -22.75 11.99
N VAL A 147 13.41 -22.64 12.57
CA VAL A 147 12.35 -23.65 12.44
C VAL A 147 11.65 -23.53 11.09
N ALA A 148 11.79 -24.56 10.26
CA ALA A 148 11.16 -24.61 8.95
C ALA A 148 9.62 -24.58 9.00
N THR A 149 9.03 -24.03 7.94
CA THR A 149 7.58 -24.03 7.72
C THR A 149 7.11 -25.43 7.30
N SER A 150 6.06 -25.93 7.94
CA SER A 150 5.46 -27.23 7.59
C SER A 150 4.68 -27.14 6.28
N ARG A 151 4.48 -28.30 5.63
CA ARG A 151 3.61 -28.42 4.45
C ARG A 151 2.22 -27.84 4.70
N ARG A 152 1.63 -28.17 5.85
CA ARG A 152 0.29 -27.70 6.24
C ARG A 152 0.24 -26.19 6.35
N THR A 153 1.20 -25.57 7.05
CA THR A 153 1.27 -24.12 7.19
C THR A 153 1.46 -23.42 5.84
N ALA A 154 2.29 -23.97 4.95
CA ALA A 154 2.48 -23.43 3.61
C ALA A 154 1.20 -23.50 2.76
N ASP A 155 0.52 -24.65 2.77
CA ASP A 155 -0.74 -24.87 2.06
C ASP A 155 -1.86 -23.95 2.57
N ASP A 156 -2.01 -23.87 3.90
CA ASP A 156 -2.97 -22.95 4.54
C ASP A 156 -2.68 -21.49 4.18
N SER A 157 -1.41 -21.11 4.06
CA SER A 157 -1.01 -19.76 3.67
C SER A 157 -1.41 -19.46 2.23
N ALA A 158 -1.15 -20.39 1.30
CA ALA A 158 -1.55 -20.26 -0.09
C ALA A 158 -3.09 -20.21 -0.25
N LYS A 159 -3.84 -20.99 0.54
CA LYS A 159 -5.32 -20.95 0.56
C LYS A 159 -5.86 -19.63 1.07
N GLN A 160 -5.34 -19.11 2.18
CA GLN A 160 -5.73 -17.81 2.73
C GLN A 160 -5.44 -16.67 1.75
N ALA A 161 -4.24 -16.67 1.15
CA ALA A 161 -3.87 -15.70 0.13
C ALA A 161 -4.80 -15.79 -1.10
N ALA A 162 -5.12 -17.01 -1.57
CA ALA A 162 -6.02 -17.22 -2.69
C ALA A 162 -7.40 -16.61 -2.44
N SER A 163 -8.01 -16.90 -1.28
CA SER A 163 -9.32 -16.38 -0.89
C SER A 163 -9.33 -14.84 -0.89
N LEU A 164 -8.27 -14.21 -0.37
CA LEU A 164 -8.16 -12.75 -0.37
C LEU A 164 -7.99 -12.17 -1.79
N VAL A 165 -7.07 -12.72 -2.58
CA VAL A 165 -6.82 -12.27 -3.97
C VAL A 165 -8.09 -12.37 -4.81
N GLU A 166 -8.82 -13.47 -4.69
CA GLU A 166 -10.09 -13.67 -5.39
C GLU A 166 -11.14 -12.65 -4.96
N ARG A 167 -11.27 -12.41 -3.65
CA ARG A 167 -12.25 -11.45 -3.13
C ARG A 167 -11.94 -10.03 -3.61
N VAL A 168 -10.69 -9.61 -3.56
CA VAL A 168 -10.26 -8.28 -4.06
C VAL A 168 -10.52 -8.17 -5.56
N ALA A 169 -10.21 -9.21 -6.34
CA ALA A 169 -10.47 -9.23 -7.77
C ALA A 169 -11.97 -9.07 -8.10
N LYS A 170 -12.85 -9.75 -7.35
CA LYS A 170 -14.31 -9.65 -7.51
C LYS A 170 -14.81 -8.24 -7.23
N ILE A 171 -14.35 -7.61 -6.15
CA ILE A 171 -14.74 -6.24 -5.81
C ILE A 171 -14.24 -5.24 -6.87
N GLY A 172 -13.03 -5.41 -7.38
CA GLY A 172 -12.48 -4.55 -8.43
C GLY A 172 -13.12 -4.73 -9.82
N GLY A 173 -13.79 -5.86 -10.07
CA GLY A 173 -14.47 -6.16 -11.34
C GLY A 173 -15.96 -5.84 -11.37
N SER A 174 -16.63 -5.75 -10.21
CA SER A 174 -18.10 -5.68 -10.14
C SER A 174 -18.66 -4.25 -10.04
N ARG A 175 -17.82 -3.22 -9.86
CA ARG A 175 -18.19 -1.80 -9.89
C ARG A 175 -16.91 -0.99 -9.81
N GLY A 176 -16.82 0.09 -10.59
CA GLY A 176 -15.89 1.16 -10.28
C GLY A 176 -16.13 1.58 -8.84
N ILE A 177 -15.09 1.58 -8.01
CA ILE A 177 -15.13 2.22 -6.68
C ILE A 177 -14.97 3.74 -6.88
N ALA A 178 -15.78 4.28 -7.79
CA ALA A 178 -16.17 5.67 -7.83
C ALA A 178 -17.64 5.66 -7.41
N GLU A 179 -18.03 6.54 -6.49
CA GLU A 179 -19.38 6.66 -5.93
C GLU A 179 -19.71 5.70 -4.76
N THR A 180 -18.88 5.74 -3.72
CA THR A 180 -19.41 5.83 -2.35
C THR A 180 -18.65 6.93 -1.61
N ASN A 181 -18.73 8.15 -2.13
CA ASN A 181 -18.34 9.39 -1.43
C ASN A 181 -19.59 10.14 -0.95
N ALA A 182 -20.73 9.47 -0.72
CA ALA A 182 -22.00 10.14 -0.46
C ALA A 182 -22.43 10.16 1.03
N GLU A 183 -21.67 9.57 1.95
CA GLU A 183 -22.02 9.57 3.39
C GLU A 183 -21.00 10.32 4.28
N ASP A 184 -19.97 10.96 3.72
CA ASP A 184 -18.97 11.74 4.50
C ASP A 184 -18.91 13.23 4.09
N GLU A 185 -19.86 13.71 3.27
CA GLU A 185 -19.88 15.12 2.78
C GLU A 185 -20.51 16.13 3.76
N GLY A 186 -20.80 15.72 5.00
CA GLY A 186 -21.30 16.60 6.06
C GLY A 186 -20.29 16.91 7.17
N ARG A 187 -19.09 16.32 7.16
CA ARG A 187 -18.09 16.51 8.22
C ARG A 187 -16.99 17.43 7.72
N THR A 188 -17.01 18.68 8.18
CA THR A 188 -15.93 19.65 7.99
C THR A 188 -14.60 18.97 8.33
N MET A 189 -13.69 18.90 7.34
CA MET A 189 -12.39 18.27 7.52
C MET A 189 -11.67 18.94 8.69
N PRO A 190 -11.22 18.19 9.70
CA PRO A 190 -10.54 18.78 10.84
C PRO A 190 -9.29 19.50 10.36
N THR A 191 -9.10 20.72 10.83
CA THR A 191 -7.92 21.53 10.54
C THR A 191 -6.65 20.79 10.95
N ALA A 192 -5.50 21.15 10.37
CA ALA A 192 -4.22 20.60 10.78
C ALA A 192 -3.96 20.78 12.29
N ARG A 193 -4.47 21.86 12.89
CA ARG A 193 -4.40 22.13 14.32
C ARG A 193 -5.23 21.13 15.14
N GLU A 194 -6.46 20.85 14.73
CA GLU A 194 -7.32 19.88 15.42
C GLU A 194 -6.78 18.46 15.28
N THR A 195 -6.23 18.13 14.12
CA THR A 195 -5.59 16.84 13.86
C THR A 195 -4.38 16.65 14.78
N ARG A 196 -3.51 17.66 14.89
CA ARG A 196 -2.37 17.65 15.84
C ARG A 196 -2.80 17.51 17.29
N LYS A 197 -3.85 18.24 17.71
CA LYS A 197 -4.37 18.18 19.09
C LYS A 197 -4.85 16.78 19.43
N LYS A 198 -5.58 16.14 18.50
CA LYS A 198 -6.03 14.75 18.66
C LYS A 198 -4.87 13.77 18.68
N ALA A 199 -3.92 13.91 17.76
CA ALA A 199 -2.71 13.08 17.72
C ALA A 199 -1.96 13.12 19.05
N ARG A 200 -1.80 14.32 19.62
CA ARG A 200 -1.12 14.52 20.89
C ARG A 200 -1.83 13.83 22.05
N GLY A 201 -3.16 13.96 22.13
CA GLY A 201 -3.96 13.25 23.14
C GLY A 201 -3.77 11.73 23.10
N PHE A 202 -3.73 11.13 21.90
CA PHE A 202 -3.45 9.70 21.78
C PHE A 202 -2.04 9.31 22.17
N ILE A 203 -1.05 10.12 21.78
CA ILE A 203 0.34 9.89 22.17
C ILE A 203 0.47 9.93 23.70
N ASP A 204 -0.20 10.86 24.36
CA ASP A 204 -0.14 10.99 25.82
C ASP A 204 -0.86 9.80 26.52
N GLU A 205 -1.97 9.30 25.98
CA GLU A 205 -2.61 8.07 26.46
C GLU A 205 -1.69 6.84 26.31
N ILE A 206 -1.04 6.67 25.14
CA ILE A 206 -0.08 5.59 24.91
C ILE A 206 1.06 5.67 25.93
N LYS A 207 1.63 6.86 26.12
CA LYS A 207 2.71 7.08 27.08
C LYS A 207 2.28 6.70 28.49
N GLY A 208 1.08 7.09 28.91
CA GLY A 208 0.56 6.75 30.24
C GLY A 208 0.54 5.24 30.48
N ARG A 209 -0.04 4.47 29.54
CA ARG A 209 -0.09 3.00 29.63
C ARG A 209 1.30 2.36 29.65
N LEU A 210 2.22 2.87 28.82
CA LEU A 210 3.58 2.35 28.76
C LEU A 210 4.39 2.68 30.01
N ILE A 211 4.21 3.86 30.61
CA ILE A 211 4.84 4.22 31.89
C ILE A 211 4.30 3.33 33.03
N GLU A 212 3.01 3.02 33.03
CA GLU A 212 2.39 2.14 34.02
C GLU A 212 2.98 0.72 33.98
N ALA A 213 3.21 0.18 32.77
CA ALA A 213 3.82 -1.13 32.59
C ALA A 213 5.35 -1.13 32.72
N PHE A 214 6.02 -0.06 32.30
CA PHE A 214 7.47 0.09 32.23
C PHE A 214 7.87 1.48 32.76
N PRO A 215 8.12 1.62 34.08
CA PRO A 215 8.40 2.92 34.70
C PRO A 215 9.67 3.62 34.20
N ASP A 216 10.62 2.86 33.62
CA ASP A 216 11.89 3.37 33.12
C ASP A 216 11.85 3.80 31.64
N CYS A 217 10.65 3.84 31.04
CA CYS A 217 10.47 4.20 29.65
C CYS A 217 10.72 5.69 29.35
N GLU A 218 11.55 5.92 28.34
CA GLU A 218 11.74 7.22 27.71
C GLU A 218 11.08 7.27 26.33
N PHE A 219 10.62 8.45 25.94
CA PHE A 219 9.87 8.65 24.71
C PHE A 219 10.48 9.73 23.84
N ARG A 220 10.70 9.41 22.57
CA ARG A 220 11.06 10.38 21.53
C ARG A 220 9.98 10.41 20.46
N LEU A 221 9.34 11.57 20.31
CA LEU A 221 8.32 11.79 19.28
C LEU A 221 8.93 12.50 18.07
N ILE A 222 8.74 11.94 16.89
CA ILE A 222 9.08 12.54 15.61
C ILE A 222 7.79 12.83 14.85
N GLU A 223 7.44 14.11 14.67
CA GLU A 223 6.35 14.53 13.81
C GLU A 223 6.87 14.69 12.37
N ARG A 224 6.39 13.86 11.45
CA ARG A 224 6.69 13.98 10.02
C ARG A 224 5.65 14.83 9.30
N SER A 225 4.39 14.70 9.70
CA SER A 225 3.27 15.51 9.19
C SER A 225 2.16 15.60 10.24
N PRO A 226 1.13 16.46 10.05
CA PRO A 226 -0.03 16.52 10.96
C PRO A 226 -0.76 15.19 11.14
N LYS A 227 -0.51 14.22 10.26
CA LYS A 227 -1.10 12.88 10.26
C LYS A 227 -0.06 11.76 10.38
N ASP A 228 1.23 12.04 10.56
CA ASP A 228 2.28 11.02 10.62
C ASP A 228 3.28 11.32 11.75
N TYR A 229 3.27 10.44 12.74
CA TYR A 229 4.04 10.50 13.96
C TYR A 229 4.79 9.18 14.16
N ARG A 230 6.03 9.28 14.65
CA ARG A 230 6.77 8.13 15.16
C ARG A 230 7.06 8.34 16.64
N LEU A 231 6.57 7.42 17.46
CA LEU A 231 6.86 7.38 18.89
C LEU A 231 7.90 6.30 19.14
N ILE A 232 9.14 6.71 19.33
CA ILE A 232 10.21 5.83 19.77
C ILE A 232 10.09 5.70 21.29
N VAL A 233 10.06 4.46 21.77
CA VAL A 233 9.97 4.09 23.17
C VAL A 233 11.28 3.38 23.51
N GLN A 234 11.98 3.84 24.53
CA GLN A 234 13.20 3.23 25.03
C GLN A 234 13.01 2.78 26.47
N GLY A 235 13.32 1.54 26.83
CA GLY A 235 13.12 1.06 28.20
C GLY A 235 13.56 -0.38 28.42
N SER A 236 13.30 -0.89 29.62
CA SER A 236 13.63 -2.25 30.05
C SER A 236 12.53 -3.25 29.66
N PHE A 237 12.35 -3.45 28.36
CA PHE A 237 11.53 -4.52 27.78
C PHE A 237 12.39 -5.41 26.87
N ARG A 238 11.99 -6.67 26.67
CA ARG A 238 12.81 -7.67 25.96
C ARG A 238 12.83 -7.41 24.46
N ASP A 239 11.68 -7.12 23.89
CA ASP A 239 11.49 -6.86 22.47
C ASP A 239 10.25 -6.01 22.20
N ASP A 240 9.90 -5.84 20.93
CA ASP A 240 8.74 -5.08 20.50
C ASP A 240 7.41 -5.73 20.88
N VAL A 241 7.38 -7.04 21.16
CA VAL A 241 6.17 -7.80 21.52
C VAL A 241 5.67 -7.39 22.90
N ASP A 242 6.55 -7.25 23.88
CA ASP A 242 6.21 -6.79 25.24
C ASP A 242 5.49 -5.42 25.21
N VAL A 243 5.97 -4.51 24.37
CA VAL A 243 5.36 -3.18 24.16
C VAL A 243 4.01 -3.29 23.45
N GLN A 244 3.84 -4.23 22.52
CA GLN A 244 2.54 -4.45 21.85
C GLN A 244 1.50 -5.09 22.78
N ASP A 245 1.92 -5.97 23.70
CA ASP A 245 1.03 -6.67 24.62
C ASP A 245 0.41 -5.71 25.65
N VAL A 246 1.18 -4.74 26.15
CA VAL A 246 0.67 -3.64 27.00
C VAL A 246 -0.38 -2.78 26.29
N LEU A 247 -0.28 -2.72 24.96
CA LEU A 247 -1.26 -2.01 24.13
C LEU A 247 -2.42 -2.92 23.71
N ASP A 248 -2.66 -4.04 24.41
CA ASP A 248 -3.71 -5.04 24.16
C ASP A 248 -3.66 -5.68 22.76
N GLY A 249 -2.47 -5.82 22.17
CA GLY A 249 -2.34 -6.26 20.77
C GLY A 249 -3.02 -5.29 19.78
N ARG A 250 -3.29 -4.05 20.20
CA ARG A 250 -3.53 -2.92 19.28
C ARG A 250 -2.19 -2.57 18.67
N THR A 251 -1.70 -3.43 17.79
CA THR A 251 -0.37 -3.31 17.19
C THR A 251 -0.21 -1.92 16.57
N ALA A 252 0.44 -1.01 17.29
CA ALA A 252 0.95 0.29 16.85
C ALA A 252 0.19 1.00 15.70
N ASP A 253 -1.14 0.97 15.80
CA ASP A 253 -2.13 1.53 14.90
C ASP A 253 -3.30 1.94 15.78
N ILE A 254 -3.10 3.04 16.52
CA ILE A 254 -4.21 3.81 17.04
C ILE A 254 -4.89 4.45 15.83
N LEU A 255 -5.72 3.66 15.16
CA LEU A 255 -6.78 4.14 14.29
C LEU A 255 -7.90 4.65 15.19
N VAL A 256 -7.57 5.59 16.08
CA VAL A 256 -8.61 6.47 16.57
C VAL A 256 -8.99 7.36 15.40
N ASP A 257 -10.26 7.69 15.32
CA ASP A 257 -10.81 8.56 14.31
C ASP A 257 -9.83 9.66 13.88
N HIS A 258 -9.86 10.02 12.59
CA HIS A 258 -9.14 11.15 11.98
C HIS A 258 -7.83 10.89 11.22
N ASP A 259 -7.54 9.65 10.78
CA ASP A 259 -6.50 9.45 9.75
C ASP A 259 -5.08 9.83 10.23
N ILE A 260 -4.84 9.68 11.55
CA ILE A 260 -3.58 9.99 12.22
C ILE A 260 -2.79 8.70 12.41
N TRP A 261 -1.55 8.70 11.94
CA TRP A 261 -0.60 7.60 11.99
C TRP A 261 0.38 7.78 13.14
N ILE A 262 0.43 6.83 14.07
CA ILE A 262 1.40 6.83 15.17
C ILE A 262 2.13 5.49 15.15
N VAL A 263 3.34 5.51 14.62
CA VAL A 263 4.22 4.34 14.53
C VAL A 263 5.03 4.24 15.82
N ILE A 264 4.75 3.21 16.63
CA ILE A 264 5.55 2.89 17.82
C ILE A 264 6.78 2.07 17.42
N LEU A 265 7.96 2.46 17.90
CA LEU A 265 9.23 1.78 17.71
C LEU A 265 9.83 1.52 19.10
N ALA A 266 10.06 0.24 19.43
CA ALA A 266 10.61 -0.17 20.71
C ALA A 266 12.12 -0.37 20.59
N GLU A 267 12.91 0.34 21.39
CA GLU A 267 14.37 0.22 21.45
C GLU A 267 14.77 -0.21 22.87
N SER A 268 15.21 -1.46 23.04
CA SER A 268 15.66 -1.96 24.34
C SER A 268 16.94 -1.22 24.77
N LYS A 269 16.94 -0.65 25.98
CA LYS A 269 18.19 -0.22 26.63
C LYS A 269 18.95 -1.50 26.99
N ARG A 270 19.90 -1.93 26.14
CA ARG A 270 20.85 -2.98 26.54
C ARG A 270 21.51 -2.51 27.84
N GLN A 271 21.33 -3.25 28.93
CA GLN A 271 22.19 -3.11 30.09
C GLN A 271 23.62 -3.29 29.59
N ALA A 272 24.43 -2.24 29.73
CA ALA A 272 25.87 -2.37 29.57
C ALA A 272 26.31 -3.40 30.62
N ALA A 273 26.78 -4.56 30.14
CA ALA A 273 27.52 -5.51 30.96
C ALA A 273 28.87 -4.90 31.33
#